data_AF-A0A6A6DXX4-F1
#
_entry.id   AF-A0A6A6DXX4-F1
#
_cell.length_a   1.000
_cell.length_b   1.000
_cell.length_c   1.000
_cell.angle_alpha   90.00
_cell.angle_beta   90.00
_cell.angle_gamma   90.00
#
_symmetry.space_group_name_H-M   'P 1'
#
loop_
_entity.id
_entity.type
_entity.pdbx_description
1 polymer ?
#
loop_
_entity_poly.entity_id
_entity_poly.type
_entity_poly.pdbx_seq_one_letter_code
_entity_poly.pdbx_strand_id
1 'polypeptide(L)'
;MDRIPIELLNEVLSYLDLPDLKRVRLINPYFNAIATPLYFRTIRFDLRHNLQRIINIASEELARHVRKLVLRMTPLLQEFGGFDTWERSIALPGDPDVDPSEVMDYDGDDSLMSYEEWSGLSDDKKMALYNDYEADRKKEKDLVQSLTSYLCFRKLGCVRGERVHPKRTSMLTADKQLDEASALKQLDEVIKKFSNLTMFEHEPGFLVNYELSSRWRRLRFSLDIIVVETFYKENEDVEAL
;
A
#
# COMPACT_ATOMS: atom_id res chain seq x y z
N MET A 1 33.02 -25.81 15.42
CA MET A 1 32.51 -24.45 15.61
C MET A 1 31.77 -24.44 16.93
N ASP A 2 32.34 -23.75 17.90
CA ASP A 2 31.77 -23.59 19.24
C ASP A 2 30.34 -23.02 19.11
N ARG A 3 29.40 -23.62 19.85
CA ARG A 3 27.98 -23.28 19.76
C ARG A 3 27.77 -21.88 20.32
N ILE A 4 27.60 -20.90 19.44
CA ILE A 4 27.12 -19.57 19.82
C ILE A 4 25.78 -19.76 20.57
N PRO A 5 25.63 -19.22 21.78
CA PRO A 5 24.37 -19.22 22.51
C PRO A 5 23.23 -18.68 21.66
N ILE A 6 22.04 -19.27 21.79
CA ILE A 6 20.87 -18.90 20.96
C ILE A 6 20.46 -17.44 21.18
N GLU A 7 20.74 -16.89 22.36
CA GLU A 7 20.50 -15.50 22.72
C GLU A 7 21.35 -14.56 21.88
N LEU A 8 22.66 -14.84 21.76
CA LEU A 8 23.57 -14.05 20.94
C LEU A 8 23.23 -14.17 19.45
N LEU A 9 22.82 -15.36 19.02
CA LEU A 9 22.39 -15.56 17.64
C LEU A 9 21.11 -14.78 17.32
N ASN A 10 20.14 -14.77 18.23
CA ASN A 10 18.92 -13.96 18.09
C ASN A 10 19.23 -12.46 18.04
N GLU A 11 20.19 -12.00 18.85
CA GLU A 11 20.62 -10.61 18.85
C GLU A 11 21.27 -10.22 17.51
N VAL A 12 22.19 -11.04 16.99
CA VAL A 12 22.79 -10.83 15.67
C VAL A 12 21.73 -10.80 14.57
N LEU A 13 20.81 -11.76 14.57
CA LEU A 13 19.74 -11.82 13.57
C LEU A 13 18.77 -10.64 13.67
N SER A 14 18.63 -10.01 14.84
CA SER A 14 17.74 -8.86 15.02
C SER A 14 18.20 -7.60 14.28
N TYR A 15 19.48 -7.53 13.88
CA TYR A 15 20.03 -6.46 13.05
C TYR A 15 19.83 -6.67 11.55
N LEU A 16 19.37 -7.85 11.12
CA LEU A 16 19.12 -8.14 9.71
C LEU A 16 17.81 -7.53 9.23
N ASP A 17 17.79 -7.14 7.95
CA ASP A 17 16.57 -6.69 7.29
C ASP A 17 15.64 -7.87 6.95
N LEU A 18 14.42 -7.57 6.50
CA LEU A 18 13.44 -8.62 6.16
C LEU A 18 13.90 -9.54 5.02
N PRO A 19 14.48 -9.04 3.91
CA PRO A 19 15.07 -9.88 2.88
C PRO A 19 16.10 -10.89 3.40
N ASP A 20 17.02 -10.45 4.26
CA ASP A 20 18.07 -11.32 4.79
C ASP A 20 17.52 -12.28 5.84
N LEU A 21 16.60 -11.84 6.69
CA LEU A 21 15.86 -12.75 7.58
C LEU A 21 15.11 -13.83 6.79
N LYS A 22 14.50 -13.48 5.65
CA LYS A 22 13.85 -14.46 4.78
C LYS A 22 14.84 -15.47 4.23
N ARG A 23 16.03 -15.03 3.78
CA ARG A 23 17.10 -15.92 3.32
C ARG A 23 17.56 -16.86 4.43
N VAL A 24 17.81 -16.33 5.62
CA VAL A 24 18.24 -17.10 6.80
C VAL A 24 17.22 -18.19 7.14
N ARG A 25 15.91 -17.87 7.13
CA ARG A 25 14.83 -18.84 7.40
C ARG A 25 14.80 -20.04 6.45
N LEU A 26 15.37 -19.89 5.25
CA LEU A 26 15.39 -20.92 4.21
C LEU A 26 16.67 -21.77 4.21
N ILE A 27 17.66 -21.45 5.06
CA ILE A 27 18.93 -22.19 5.11
C ILE A 27 18.72 -23.62 5.63
N ASN A 28 18.12 -23.76 6.82
CA ASN A 28 17.85 -25.07 7.43
C ASN A 28 16.77 -24.96 8.54
N PRO A 29 16.27 -26.09 9.09
CA PRO A 29 15.23 -26.07 10.12
C PRO A 29 15.60 -25.34 11.42
N TYR A 30 16.88 -25.32 11.80
CA TYR A 30 17.35 -24.59 12.98
C TYR A 30 17.26 -23.08 12.78
N PHE A 31 17.77 -22.55 11.67
CA PHE A 31 17.65 -21.14 11.31
C PHE A 31 16.20 -20.73 11.04
N ASN A 32 15.39 -21.64 10.50
CA ASN A 32 13.96 -21.43 10.36
C ASN A 32 13.29 -21.15 11.72
N ALA A 33 13.58 -21.95 12.73
CA ALA A 33 12.98 -21.82 14.06
C ALA A 33 13.34 -20.49 14.75
N ILE A 34 14.59 -20.03 14.61
CA ILE A 34 15.07 -18.81 15.28
C ILE A 34 14.74 -17.51 14.52
N ALA A 35 14.76 -17.54 13.18
CA ALA A 35 14.50 -16.34 12.38
C ALA A 35 13.01 -16.12 12.08
N THR A 36 12.15 -17.15 12.18
CA THR A 36 10.70 -17.01 12.01
C THR A 36 10.07 -16.00 12.98
N PRO A 37 10.36 -16.04 14.30
CA PRO A 37 9.85 -15.03 15.24
C PRO A 37 10.25 -13.60 14.88
N LEU A 38 11.47 -13.40 14.37
CA LEU A 38 11.99 -12.09 13.99
C LEU A 38 11.32 -11.58 12.71
N TYR A 39 11.20 -12.44 11.70
CA TYR A 39 10.61 -12.10 10.41
C TYR A 39 9.12 -11.74 10.51
N PHE A 40 8.35 -12.45 11.35
CA PHE A 40 6.93 -12.18 11.53
C PHE A 40 6.61 -11.22 12.69
N ARG A 41 7.63 -10.65 13.36
CA ARG A 41 7.42 -9.73 14.48
C ARG A 41 6.57 -8.53 14.10
N THR A 42 6.83 -7.97 12.92
CA THR A 42 6.12 -6.81 12.38
C THR A 42 5.53 -7.16 11.02
N ILE A 43 4.21 -7.07 10.89
CA ILE A 43 3.51 -7.33 9.63
C ILE A 43 2.97 -6.02 9.08
N ARG A 44 3.43 -5.67 7.87
CA ARG A 44 2.88 -4.58 7.06
C ARG A 44 1.82 -5.13 6.11
N PHE A 45 0.70 -4.46 6.01
CA PHE A 45 -0.37 -4.85 5.10
C PHE A 45 -1.11 -3.64 4.53
N ASP A 46 -1.71 -3.84 3.35
CA ASP A 46 -2.63 -2.91 2.70
C ASP A 46 -3.99 -3.61 2.59
N LEU A 47 -5.07 -2.92 2.96
CA LEU A 47 -6.43 -3.46 2.93
C LEU A 47 -6.88 -3.85 1.52
N ARG A 48 -6.37 -3.20 0.47
CA ARG A 48 -6.76 -3.46 -0.93
C ARG A 48 -6.07 -4.68 -1.52
N HIS A 49 -4.81 -4.92 -1.18
CA HIS A 49 -3.98 -5.89 -1.92
C HIS A 49 -3.52 -7.08 -1.07
N ASN A 50 -3.41 -6.93 0.25
CA ASN A 50 -2.70 -7.90 1.10
C ASN A 50 -3.53 -8.46 2.26
N LEU A 51 -4.85 -8.28 2.25
CA LEU A 51 -5.72 -8.79 3.31
C LEU A 51 -5.61 -10.32 3.46
N GLN A 52 -5.60 -11.05 2.35
CA GLN A 52 -5.47 -12.52 2.36
C GLN A 52 -4.16 -13.00 2.99
N ARG A 53 -3.08 -12.24 2.84
CA ARG A 53 -1.80 -12.57 3.45
C ARG A 53 -1.89 -12.52 4.98
N ILE A 54 -2.60 -11.55 5.54
CA ILE A 54 -2.83 -11.45 6.99
C ILE A 54 -3.70 -12.62 7.46
N ILE A 55 -4.76 -12.94 6.70
CA ILE A 55 -5.63 -14.08 6.98
C ILE A 55 -4.80 -15.36 7.12
N ASN A 56 -3.89 -15.61 6.17
CA ASN A 56 -3.02 -16.79 6.18
C ASN A 56 -2.06 -16.80 7.38
N ILE A 57 -1.40 -15.67 7.67
CA ILE A 57 -0.50 -15.56 8.85
C ILE A 57 -1.27 -15.81 10.15
N ALA A 58 -2.50 -15.31 10.24
CA ALA A 58 -3.36 -15.49 11.41
C ALA A 58 -3.91 -16.90 11.58
N SER A 59 -4.02 -17.67 10.49
CA SER A 59 -4.47 -19.08 10.55
C SER A 59 -3.38 -20.07 10.95
N GLU A 60 -2.12 -19.66 10.94
CA GLU A 60 -0.97 -20.54 11.22
C GLU A 60 -0.39 -20.31 12.61
N GLU A 61 0.56 -21.17 13.01
CA GLU A 61 1.39 -20.98 14.21
C GLU A 61 2.20 -19.66 14.18
N LEU A 62 2.20 -18.95 13.05
CA LEU A 62 2.85 -17.66 12.86
C LEU A 62 2.17 -16.54 13.66
N ALA A 63 0.88 -16.64 13.94
CA ALA A 63 0.11 -15.61 14.63
C ALA A 63 0.71 -15.25 16.00
N ARG A 64 1.29 -16.23 16.72
CA ARG A 64 1.94 -16.02 18.03
C ARG A 64 3.21 -15.18 17.95
N HIS A 65 3.82 -15.06 16.78
CA HIS A 65 5.07 -14.31 16.60
C HIS A 65 4.82 -12.83 16.26
N VAL A 66 3.62 -12.49 15.82
CA VAL A 66 3.24 -11.12 15.46
C VAL A 66 3.08 -10.29 16.73
N ARG A 67 3.85 -9.19 16.83
CA ARG A 67 3.77 -8.22 17.93
C ARG A 67 3.29 -6.85 17.47
N LYS A 68 3.54 -6.52 16.20
CA LYS A 68 3.18 -5.24 15.60
C LYS A 68 2.49 -5.46 14.26
N LEU A 69 1.32 -4.85 14.10
CA LEU A 69 0.65 -4.71 12.81
C LEU A 69 0.78 -3.27 12.34
N VAL A 70 1.09 -3.09 11.07
CA VAL A 70 1.19 -1.79 10.43
C VAL A 70 0.28 -1.82 9.21
N LEU A 71 -0.81 -1.06 9.28
CA LEU A 71 -1.61 -0.75 8.12
C LEU A 71 -0.86 0.29 7.32
N ARG A 72 -0.39 -0.07 6.13
CA ARG A 72 0.23 0.86 5.18
C ARG A 72 -0.66 0.95 3.95
N MET A 73 -1.23 2.12 3.73
CA MET A 73 -1.97 2.39 2.50
C MET A 73 -0.98 2.64 1.38
N THR A 74 -1.18 2.05 0.21
CA THR A 74 -0.56 2.52 -1.03
C THR A 74 -1.20 3.86 -1.43
N PRO A 75 -0.46 4.84 -1.93
CA PRO A 75 -1.08 6.05 -2.48
C PRO A 75 -2.15 5.72 -3.52
N LEU A 76 -3.19 6.55 -3.61
CA LEU A 76 -4.17 6.48 -4.69
C LEU A 76 -3.63 7.17 -5.94
N LEU A 77 -4.19 6.81 -7.09
CA LEU A 77 -4.02 7.59 -8.31
C LEU A 77 -4.46 9.04 -8.09
N GLN A 78 -3.67 9.97 -8.62
CA GLN A 78 -3.83 11.40 -8.41
C GLN A 78 -5.02 11.97 -9.18
N GLU A 79 -5.72 12.95 -8.61
CA GLU A 79 -6.68 13.77 -9.34
C GLU A 79 -5.96 14.93 -10.03
N PHE A 80 -6.21 15.08 -11.33
CA PHE A 80 -5.69 16.14 -12.17
C PHE A 80 -6.83 17.07 -12.59
N GLY A 81 -6.54 18.35 -12.82
CA GLY A 81 -7.54 19.36 -13.22
C GLY A 81 -8.15 19.15 -14.62
N GLY A 82 -7.79 18.08 -15.32
CA GLY A 82 -8.24 17.74 -16.66
C GLY A 82 -7.16 17.05 -17.49
N PHE A 83 -7.52 16.73 -18.74
CA PHE A 83 -6.62 16.09 -19.71
C PHE A 83 -5.30 16.85 -19.87
N ASP A 84 -5.35 18.17 -20.07
CA ASP A 84 -4.15 18.98 -20.33
C ASP A 84 -3.18 19.00 -19.14
N THR A 85 -3.71 18.99 -17.91
CA THR A 85 -2.88 18.92 -16.69
C THR A 85 -2.32 17.52 -16.49
N TRP A 86 -3.12 16.47 -16.76
CA TRP A 86 -2.65 15.10 -16.74
C TRP A 86 -1.55 14.85 -17.78
N GLU A 87 -1.74 15.28 -19.03
CA GLU A 87 -0.75 15.10 -20.10
C GLU A 87 0.56 15.84 -19.79
N ARG A 88 0.48 17.11 -19.35
CA ARG A 88 1.67 17.89 -18.98
C ARG A 88 2.43 17.30 -17.79
N SER A 89 1.77 16.54 -16.94
CA SER A 89 2.41 15.90 -15.80
C SER A 89 3.18 14.63 -16.16
N ILE A 90 3.05 14.09 -17.37
CA ILE A 90 3.71 12.84 -17.76
C ILE A 90 5.21 13.08 -17.96
N ALA A 91 6.04 12.28 -17.28
CA ALA A 91 7.49 12.27 -17.42
C ALA A 91 7.92 10.99 -18.15
N LEU A 92 8.54 11.13 -19.32
CA LEU A 92 8.91 10.01 -20.18
C LEU A 92 10.44 9.87 -20.32
N PRO A 93 10.96 8.63 -20.36
CA PRO A 93 12.34 8.40 -20.74
C PRO A 93 12.63 8.95 -22.14
N GLY A 94 13.74 9.70 -22.26
CA GLY A 94 14.18 10.32 -23.51
C GLY A 94 13.43 11.59 -23.91
N ASP A 95 12.63 12.17 -23.02
CA ASP A 95 12.00 13.48 -23.26
C ASP A 95 13.08 14.59 -23.26
N PRO A 96 13.21 15.37 -24.35
CA PRO A 96 14.22 16.43 -24.44
C PRO A 96 13.93 17.64 -23.54
N ASP A 97 12.69 17.81 -23.08
CA ASP A 97 12.25 18.97 -22.29
C ASP A 97 12.27 18.71 -20.77
N VAL A 98 12.53 17.47 -20.35
CA VAL A 98 12.61 17.09 -18.94
C VAL A 98 14.06 17.14 -18.46
N ASP A 99 14.30 17.74 -17.29
CA ASP A 99 15.64 17.79 -16.69
C ASP A 99 16.14 16.35 -16.48
N PRO A 100 17.30 15.96 -17.04
CA PRO A 100 17.85 14.63 -16.84
C PRO A 100 17.92 14.25 -15.36
N SER A 101 18.20 15.17 -14.44
CA SER A 101 18.23 14.91 -13.00
C SER A 101 16.89 14.47 -12.39
N GLU A 102 15.75 14.75 -13.03
CA GLU A 102 14.43 14.23 -12.66
C GLU A 102 14.21 12.78 -13.16
N VAL A 103 14.98 12.35 -14.16
CA VAL A 103 14.83 11.04 -14.85
C VAL A 103 16.04 10.11 -14.65
N MET A 104 17.15 10.60 -14.06
CA MET A 104 18.47 9.94 -14.00
C MET A 104 18.48 8.63 -13.19
N ASP A 105 17.53 8.43 -12.30
CA ASP A 105 17.38 7.15 -11.58
C ASP A 105 16.68 6.05 -12.43
N TYR A 106 16.27 6.36 -13.67
CA TYR A 106 15.22 5.59 -14.36
C TYR A 106 15.47 5.27 -15.84
N ASP A 107 16.62 5.64 -16.38
CA ASP A 107 17.05 5.33 -17.76
C ASP A 107 17.20 3.82 -18.07
N GLY A 108 16.88 2.95 -17.10
CA GLY A 108 16.90 1.48 -17.23
C GLY A 108 15.57 0.78 -17.01
N ASP A 109 14.44 1.49 -16.86
CA ASP A 109 13.12 0.84 -16.76
C ASP A 109 12.49 0.63 -18.14
N ASP A 110 12.89 -0.48 -18.80
CA ASP A 110 12.38 -0.93 -20.11
C ASP A 110 10.84 -1.11 -20.16
N SER A 111 10.15 -1.05 -19.01
CA SER A 111 8.69 -1.20 -18.96
C SER A 111 7.92 0.11 -19.13
N LEU A 112 8.59 1.26 -19.13
CA LEU A 112 7.97 2.56 -19.39
C LEU A 112 7.74 2.80 -20.89
N MET A 113 6.84 3.72 -21.21
CA MET A 113 6.64 4.22 -22.57
C MET A 113 7.71 5.27 -22.86
N SER A 114 8.37 5.20 -24.01
CA SER A 114 9.36 6.22 -24.39
C SER A 114 8.69 7.49 -24.90
N TYR A 115 9.44 8.59 -24.90
CA TYR A 115 9.00 9.84 -25.53
C TYR A 115 8.64 9.67 -27.02
N GLU A 116 9.41 8.87 -27.77
CA GLU A 116 9.13 8.58 -29.18
C GLU A 116 7.81 7.81 -29.36
N GLU A 117 7.55 6.82 -28.52
CA GLU A 117 6.29 6.07 -28.54
C GLU A 117 5.10 6.99 -28.22
N TRP A 118 5.24 7.85 -27.20
CA TRP A 118 4.20 8.77 -26.78
C TRP A 118 3.89 9.86 -27.81
N SER A 119 4.93 10.48 -28.36
CA SER A 119 4.82 11.53 -29.38
C SER A 119 4.20 10.99 -30.69
N GLY A 120 4.37 9.70 -30.98
CA GLY A 120 3.72 9.01 -32.08
C GLY A 120 2.23 8.66 -31.85
N LEU A 121 1.68 8.83 -30.65
CA LEU A 121 0.26 8.62 -30.39
C LEU A 121 -0.57 9.79 -30.90
N SER A 122 -1.72 9.49 -31.51
CA SER A 122 -2.72 10.49 -31.84
C SER A 122 -3.42 11.01 -30.58
N ASP A 123 -3.95 12.23 -30.64
CA ASP A 123 -4.69 12.85 -29.53
C ASP A 123 -5.84 11.97 -29.05
N ASP A 124 -6.57 11.31 -29.96
CA ASP A 124 -7.64 10.36 -29.62
C ASP A 124 -7.14 9.19 -28.73
N LYS A 125 -5.91 8.70 -28.97
CA LYS A 125 -5.32 7.61 -28.18
C LYS A 125 -4.88 8.11 -26.81
N LYS A 126 -4.30 9.31 -26.76
CA LYS A 126 -3.93 9.94 -25.48
C LYS A 126 -5.15 10.23 -24.63
N MET A 127 -6.22 10.75 -25.24
CA MET A 127 -7.51 10.96 -24.59
C MET A 127 -8.13 9.64 -24.09
N ALA A 128 -8.01 8.56 -24.87
CA ALA A 128 -8.43 7.23 -24.41
C ALA A 128 -7.64 6.77 -23.17
N LEU A 129 -6.32 6.98 -23.15
CA LEU A 129 -5.48 6.68 -21.98
C LEU A 129 -5.88 7.52 -20.75
N TYR A 130 -6.20 8.79 -20.94
CA TYR A 130 -6.70 9.63 -19.85
C TYR A 130 -8.05 9.12 -19.30
N ASN A 131 -8.98 8.74 -20.17
CA ASN A 131 -10.26 8.18 -19.73
C ASN A 131 -10.09 6.86 -18.97
N ASP A 132 -9.17 6.00 -19.41
CA ASP A 132 -8.77 4.79 -18.69
C ASP A 132 -8.18 5.12 -17.31
N TYR A 133 -7.33 6.14 -17.23
CA TYR A 133 -6.74 6.61 -15.97
C TYR A 133 -7.81 7.10 -14.99
N GLU A 134 -8.75 7.93 -15.46
CA GLU A 134 -9.88 8.42 -14.66
C GLU A 134 -10.78 7.28 -14.15
N ALA A 135 -11.01 6.28 -15.00
CA ALA A 135 -11.80 5.11 -14.65
C ALA A 135 -11.11 4.26 -13.56
N ASP A 136 -9.80 4.01 -13.71
CA ASP A 136 -9.00 3.30 -12.71
C ASP A 136 -8.95 4.10 -11.39
N ARG A 137 -8.70 5.41 -11.43
CA ARG A 137 -8.70 6.29 -10.25
C ARG A 137 -10.04 6.23 -9.52
N LYS A 138 -11.15 6.38 -10.25
CA LYS A 138 -12.49 6.36 -9.65
C LYS A 138 -12.77 5.01 -8.99
N LYS A 139 -12.40 3.91 -9.65
CA LYS A 139 -12.54 2.56 -9.10
C LYS A 139 -11.74 2.37 -7.81
N GLU A 140 -10.51 2.88 -7.75
CA GLU A 140 -9.70 2.84 -6.52
C GLU A 140 -10.29 3.70 -5.40
N LYS A 141 -10.74 4.92 -5.70
CA LYS A 141 -11.40 5.81 -4.75
C LYS A 141 -12.67 5.18 -4.19
N ASP A 142 -13.51 4.61 -5.05
CA ASP A 142 -14.74 3.91 -4.66
C ASP A 142 -14.43 2.71 -3.74
N LEU A 143 -13.37 1.94 -4.04
CA LEU A 143 -12.92 0.82 -3.21
C LEU A 143 -12.40 1.29 -1.84
N VAL A 144 -11.60 2.35 -1.77
CA VAL A 144 -11.15 2.87 -0.47
C VAL A 144 -12.33 3.43 0.32
N GLN A 145 -13.24 4.14 -0.33
CA GLN A 145 -14.44 4.66 0.32
C GLN A 145 -15.32 3.52 0.84
N SER A 146 -15.46 2.43 0.09
CA SER A 146 -16.19 1.26 0.56
C SER A 146 -15.48 0.63 1.76
N LEU A 147 -14.19 0.32 1.67
CA LEU A 147 -13.41 -0.28 2.75
C LEU A 147 -13.43 0.56 4.04
N THR A 148 -13.23 1.87 3.91
CA THR A 148 -13.27 2.81 5.05
C THR A 148 -14.67 2.94 5.65
N SER A 149 -15.73 2.85 4.83
CA SER A 149 -17.09 2.85 5.36
C SER A 149 -17.33 1.68 6.32
N TYR A 150 -16.70 0.53 6.10
CA TYR A 150 -16.86 -0.65 6.94
C TYR A 150 -15.90 -0.72 8.14
N LEU A 151 -14.87 0.15 8.19
CA LEU A 151 -13.97 0.22 9.34
C LEU A 151 -14.73 0.78 10.55
N CYS A 152 -14.73 0.00 11.63
CA CYS A 152 -15.34 0.38 12.89
C CYS A 152 -14.26 0.88 13.84
N PHE A 153 -14.28 2.17 14.15
CA PHE A 153 -13.30 2.75 15.05
C PHE A 153 -13.81 2.73 16.50
N ARG A 154 -12.87 2.55 17.43
CA ARG A 154 -13.11 2.80 18.85
C ARG A 154 -12.63 4.19 19.18
N LYS A 155 -13.54 5.06 19.63
CA LYS A 155 -13.15 6.36 20.18
C LYS A 155 -12.44 6.13 21.53
N LEU A 156 -11.24 6.69 21.69
CA LEU A 156 -10.54 6.74 22.97
C LEU A 156 -11.46 7.40 24.02
N GLY A 157 -11.76 6.67 25.10
CA GLY A 157 -12.65 7.13 26.19
C GLY A 157 -14.09 6.57 26.19
N CYS A 158 -14.51 5.82 25.17
CA CYS A 158 -15.82 5.14 25.16
C CYS A 158 -15.80 3.78 25.88
N VAL A 159 -16.95 3.37 26.44
CA VAL A 159 -17.14 2.07 27.10
C VAL A 159 -16.83 0.93 26.12
N ARG A 160 -16.20 -0.14 26.63
CA ARG A 160 -15.78 -1.34 25.88
C ARG A 160 -16.98 -1.99 25.17
N GLY A 161 -17.30 -1.56 23.94
CA GLY A 161 -18.45 -2.08 23.18
C GLY A 161 -19.01 -1.12 22.13
N GLU A 162 -18.83 0.19 22.31
CA GLU A 162 -19.33 1.19 21.35
C GLU A 162 -18.39 1.32 20.15
N ARG A 163 -18.78 0.70 19.03
CA ARG A 163 -18.12 0.88 17.73
C ARG A 163 -18.75 2.12 17.08
N VAL A 164 -17.95 3.16 16.85
CA VAL A 164 -18.40 4.34 16.12
C VAL A 164 -18.11 4.07 14.64
N HIS A 165 -19.17 3.77 13.90
CA HIS A 165 -19.13 3.78 12.45
C HIS A 165 -19.11 5.26 12.00
N PRO A 166 -18.21 5.70 11.11
CA PRO A 166 -18.34 7.02 10.53
C PRO A 166 -19.73 7.08 9.86
N LYS A 167 -20.59 8.00 10.29
CA LYS A 167 -21.90 8.23 9.65
C LYS A 167 -21.65 8.76 8.23
N ARG A 168 -21.32 7.86 7.29
CA ARG A 168 -21.41 8.08 5.84
C ARG A 168 -22.42 7.07 5.31
N THR A 169 -23.68 7.43 5.52
CA THR A 169 -24.83 6.75 4.93
C THR A 169 -24.76 6.82 3.41
N SER A 170 -25.01 5.66 2.77
CA SER A 170 -25.53 5.50 1.41
C SER A 170 -24.57 5.65 0.22
N MET A 171 -24.25 4.52 -0.43
CA MET A 171 -24.46 4.24 -1.87
C MET A 171 -23.61 3.03 -2.31
N LEU A 172 -23.95 1.82 -1.88
CA LEU A 172 -23.40 0.60 -2.48
C LEU A 172 -24.55 -0.38 -2.71
N THR A 173 -24.63 -0.89 -3.94
CA THR A 173 -25.63 -1.87 -4.38
C THR A 173 -25.50 -3.18 -3.57
N ALA A 174 -26.64 -3.81 -3.28
CA ALA A 174 -26.79 -4.87 -2.27
C ALA A 174 -25.84 -6.07 -2.45
N ASP A 175 -25.41 -6.38 -3.68
CA ASP A 175 -24.53 -7.54 -3.95
C ASP A 175 -23.06 -7.30 -3.56
N LYS A 176 -22.52 -6.09 -3.73
CA LYS A 176 -21.14 -5.77 -3.30
C LYS A 176 -21.00 -5.63 -1.79
N GLN A 177 -22.10 -5.27 -1.11
CA GLN A 177 -22.12 -5.16 0.35
C GLN A 177 -21.86 -6.50 1.06
N LEU A 178 -22.21 -7.63 0.44
CA LEU A 178 -22.11 -8.94 1.09
C LEU A 178 -20.66 -9.45 1.16
N ASP A 179 -19.88 -9.25 0.09
CA ASP A 179 -18.49 -9.70 0.00
C ASP A 179 -17.53 -8.81 0.80
N GLU A 180 -17.69 -7.49 0.76
CA GLU A 180 -16.81 -6.55 1.46
C GLU A 180 -17.05 -6.53 2.98
N ALA A 181 -18.31 -6.65 3.43
CA ALA A 181 -18.63 -6.84 4.85
C ALA A 181 -18.13 -8.20 5.38
N SER A 182 -18.01 -9.22 4.51
CA SER A 182 -17.38 -10.50 4.86
C SER A 182 -15.87 -10.35 5.06
N ALA A 183 -15.18 -9.63 4.17
CA ALA A 183 -13.74 -9.40 4.25
C ALA A 183 -13.30 -8.66 5.53
N LEU A 184 -14.09 -7.68 5.99
CA LEU A 184 -13.75 -6.92 7.21
C LEU A 184 -14.19 -7.60 8.51
N LYS A 185 -15.28 -8.40 8.50
CA LYS A 185 -15.54 -9.35 9.59
C LYS A 185 -14.39 -10.35 9.73
N GLN A 186 -13.84 -10.81 8.61
CA GLN A 186 -12.65 -11.65 8.63
C GLN A 186 -11.45 -10.91 9.22
N LEU A 187 -11.24 -9.63 8.92
CA LEU A 187 -10.14 -8.84 9.51
C LEU A 187 -10.24 -8.75 11.04
N ASP A 188 -11.42 -8.45 11.58
CA ASP A 188 -11.64 -8.41 13.04
C ASP A 188 -11.33 -9.76 13.70
N GLU A 189 -11.81 -10.86 13.11
CA GLU A 189 -11.54 -12.22 13.59
C GLU A 189 -10.07 -12.60 13.44
N VAL A 190 -9.42 -12.14 12.38
CA VAL A 190 -7.99 -12.31 12.13
C VAL A 190 -7.15 -11.57 13.16
N ILE A 191 -7.51 -10.32 13.47
CA ILE A 191 -6.80 -9.51 14.47
C ILE A 191 -6.86 -10.20 15.84
N LYS A 192 -8.01 -10.76 16.21
CA LYS A 192 -8.17 -11.52 17.46
C LYS A 192 -7.25 -12.74 17.57
N LYS A 193 -6.81 -13.33 16.45
CA LYS A 193 -5.90 -14.49 16.46
C LYS A 193 -4.46 -14.10 16.81
N PHE A 194 -4.07 -12.83 16.69
CA PHE A 194 -2.75 -12.34 17.10
C PHE A 194 -2.69 -12.12 18.60
N SER A 195 -2.58 -13.21 19.37
CA SER A 195 -2.60 -13.19 20.84
C SER A 195 -1.47 -12.38 21.49
N ASN A 196 -0.35 -12.19 20.79
CA ASN A 196 0.81 -11.44 21.26
C ASN A 196 0.92 -10.04 20.62
N LEU A 197 -0.14 -9.56 19.96
CA LEU A 197 -0.18 -8.23 19.37
C LEU A 197 -0.12 -7.17 20.47
N THR A 198 0.94 -6.38 20.45
CA THR A 198 1.18 -5.27 21.39
C THR A 198 0.95 -3.90 20.76
N MET A 199 0.99 -3.81 19.43
CA MET A 199 0.98 -2.54 18.73
C MET A 199 0.26 -2.65 17.39
N PHE A 200 -0.56 -1.65 17.10
CA PHE A 200 -1.20 -1.45 15.80
C PHE A 200 -0.93 -0.01 15.37
N GLU A 201 -0.27 0.18 14.24
CA GLU A 201 0.06 1.49 13.67
C GLU A 201 -0.59 1.67 12.30
N HIS A 202 -0.90 2.92 11.99
CA HIS A 202 -1.26 3.35 10.65
C HIS A 202 -0.10 4.16 10.07
N GLU A 203 0.41 3.72 8.92
CA GLU A 203 1.35 4.44 8.08
C GLU A 203 0.58 4.97 6.85
N PRO A 204 0.25 6.27 6.80
CA PRO A 204 -0.41 6.87 5.65
C PRO A 204 0.41 6.68 4.37
N GLY A 205 -0.25 6.39 3.25
CA GLY A 205 0.40 6.12 1.98
C GLY A 205 1.14 7.32 1.42
N PHE A 206 0.60 8.52 1.62
CA PHE A 206 1.21 9.77 1.17
C PHE A 206 2.59 10.05 1.82
N LEU A 207 2.91 9.42 2.97
CA LEU A 207 4.19 9.62 3.66
C LEU A 207 5.31 8.68 3.18
N VAL A 208 4.98 7.57 2.53
CA VAL A 208 5.93 6.44 2.43
C VAL A 208 6.16 5.97 0.99
N ASN A 209 5.45 6.46 -0.03
CA ASN A 209 5.67 5.94 -1.39
C ASN A 209 5.27 6.84 -2.58
N TYR A 210 5.89 8.01 -2.71
CA TYR A 210 5.67 8.91 -3.86
C TYR A 210 5.88 8.22 -5.22
N GLU A 211 6.78 7.24 -5.30
CA GLU A 211 7.09 6.51 -6.52
C GLU A 211 5.89 5.73 -7.08
N LEU A 212 5.09 5.09 -6.21
CA LEU A 212 3.92 4.32 -6.64
C LEU A 212 2.75 5.22 -7.07
N SER A 213 2.54 6.36 -6.42
CA SER A 213 1.58 7.38 -6.90
C SER A 213 2.00 8.01 -8.23
N SER A 214 3.30 8.04 -8.50
CA SER A 214 3.83 8.64 -9.72
C SER A 214 3.72 7.74 -10.95
N ARG A 215 3.24 6.49 -10.82
CA ARG A 215 3.22 5.54 -11.94
C ARG A 215 1.83 4.98 -12.19
N TRP A 216 1.43 4.97 -13.45
CA TRP A 216 0.23 4.26 -13.91
C TRP A 216 0.52 3.52 -15.22
N ARG A 217 0.49 2.18 -15.16
CA ARG A 217 0.84 1.30 -16.29
C ARG A 217 2.26 1.60 -16.82
N ARG A 218 2.37 1.95 -18.10
CA ARG A 218 3.62 2.35 -18.78
C ARG A 218 3.90 3.85 -18.68
N LEU A 219 3.02 4.63 -18.05
CA LEU A 219 3.18 6.06 -17.87
C LEU A 219 3.67 6.37 -16.46
N ARG A 220 4.41 7.46 -16.36
CA ARG A 220 4.88 8.03 -15.12
C ARG A 220 4.60 9.53 -15.09
N PHE A 221 4.42 10.08 -13.91
CA PHE A 221 4.14 11.48 -13.65
C PHE A 221 5.32 12.14 -12.92
N SER A 222 5.66 13.37 -13.30
CA SER A 222 6.68 14.19 -12.62
C SER A 222 6.18 14.59 -11.23
N LEU A 223 7.01 14.33 -10.22
CA LEU A 223 6.69 14.67 -8.83
C LEU A 223 6.58 16.18 -8.61
N ASP A 224 7.36 16.98 -9.33
CA ASP A 224 7.35 18.43 -9.16
C ASP A 224 6.04 19.05 -9.68
N ILE A 225 5.50 18.51 -10.78
CA ILE A 225 4.19 18.93 -11.31
C ILE A 225 3.06 18.41 -10.40
N ILE A 226 3.20 17.20 -9.85
CA ILE A 226 2.24 16.65 -8.88
C ILE A 226 2.19 17.53 -7.61
N VAL A 227 3.33 17.95 -7.06
CA VAL A 227 3.38 18.78 -5.84
C VAL A 227 2.79 20.17 -6.06
N VAL A 228 2.95 20.74 -7.26
CA VAL A 228 2.50 22.11 -7.57
C VAL A 228 1.04 22.18 -8.02
N GLU A 229 0.54 21.22 -8.80
CA GLU A 229 -0.82 21.28 -9.38
C GLU A 229 -1.89 20.55 -8.54
N THR A 230 -1.53 19.89 -7.43
CA THR A 230 -2.49 19.11 -6.63
C THR A 230 -2.87 19.81 -5.33
N PHE A 231 -4.16 20.08 -5.17
CA PHE A 231 -4.71 20.48 -3.87
C PHE A 231 -4.79 19.23 -2.98
N TYR A 232 -3.76 19.02 -2.17
CA TYR A 232 -3.52 17.92 -1.21
C TYR A 232 -4.67 17.50 -0.27
N LYS A 233 -5.86 18.11 -0.31
CA LYS A 233 -6.87 17.97 0.75
C LYS A 233 -7.65 16.65 0.72
N GLU A 234 -7.95 16.06 -0.44
CA GLU A 234 -8.86 14.92 -0.47
C GLU A 234 -8.23 13.58 -0.04
N ASN A 235 -6.97 13.32 -0.41
CA ASN A 235 -6.30 12.06 -0.04
C ASN A 235 -5.87 12.06 1.45
N GLU A 236 -5.50 13.22 1.98
CA GLU A 236 -5.18 13.39 3.41
C GLU A 236 -6.41 13.13 4.29
N ASP A 237 -7.60 13.62 3.90
CA ASP A 237 -8.84 13.44 4.67
C ASP A 237 -9.34 11.98 4.69
N VAL A 238 -8.99 11.16 3.70
CA VAL A 238 -9.36 9.74 3.64
C VAL A 238 -8.42 8.88 4.50
N GLU A 239 -7.15 9.26 4.62
CA GLU A 239 -6.13 8.52 5.39
C GLU A 239 -5.96 9.04 6.83
N ALA A 240 -6.53 10.20 7.18
CA ALA A 240 -6.49 10.76 8.53
C ALA A 240 -7.58 10.23 9.49
N LEU A 241 -8.46 9.32 9.03
CA LEU A 241 -9.57 8.72 9.80
C LEU A 241 -9.15 7.48 10.61
#